data_AF-A0A0D1LSQ0-F1
#
_entry.id   AF-A0A0D1LSQ0-F1
#
_cell.length_a   1.000
_cell.length_b   1.000
_cell.length_c   1.000
_cell.angle_alpha   90.00
_cell.angle_beta   90.00
_cell.angle_gamma   90.00
#
_symmetry.space_group_name_H-M   'P 1'
#
loop_
_entity.id
_entity.type
_entity.pdbx_description
1 polymer ?
#
loop_
_entity_poly.entity_id
_entity_poly.type
_entity_poly.pdbx_seq_one_letter_code
_entity_poly.pdbx_strand_id
1 'polypeptide(L)'
;MIRTTVTTPVATYQLQLQQQHNQVSFGITASATNLTAATFQLNVNDTDIAHYFVNYLGTILAMTFQRKMSDANFLSQLQKLITHELKNWQSGYQYL
;
A
#
# COMPACT_ATOMS: atom_id res chain seq x y z
N MET A 1 11.09 -6.39 1.04
CA MET A 1 9.84 -6.25 0.24
C MET A 1 8.71 -6.98 0.94
N ILE A 2 7.57 -6.32 1.14
CA ILE A 2 6.38 -6.90 1.77
C ILE A 2 5.31 -7.07 0.69
N ARG A 3 4.61 -8.20 0.68
CA ARG A 3 3.56 -8.51 -0.30
C ARG A 3 2.33 -9.09 0.39
N THR A 4 1.18 -8.51 0.13
CA THR A 4 -0.12 -8.97 0.61
C THR A 4 -0.99 -9.32 -0.59
N THR A 5 -1.58 -10.53 -0.59
CA THR A 5 -2.51 -10.96 -1.64
C THR A 5 -3.91 -11.00 -1.07
N VAL A 6 -4.84 -10.34 -1.75
CA VAL A 6 -6.26 -10.31 -1.39
C VAL A 6 -7.06 -10.87 -2.54
N THR A 7 -7.84 -11.90 -2.29
CA THR A 7 -8.77 -12.47 -3.27
C THR A 7 -10.18 -12.02 -2.93
N THR A 8 -10.83 -11.33 -3.85
CA THR A 8 -12.26 -11.03 -3.81
C THR A 8 -13.00 -11.97 -4.76
N PRO A 9 -14.34 -12.03 -4.70
CA PRO A 9 -15.14 -12.74 -5.70
C PRO A 9 -14.88 -12.32 -7.15
N VAL A 10 -14.48 -11.06 -7.39
CA VAL A 10 -14.29 -10.51 -8.75
C VAL A 10 -12.84 -10.62 -9.23
N ALA A 11 -11.84 -10.44 -8.36
CA ALA A 11 -10.44 -10.41 -8.76
C ALA A 11 -9.48 -10.79 -7.62
N THR A 12 -8.24 -11.12 -7.98
CA THR A 12 -7.13 -11.19 -7.03
C THR A 12 -6.28 -9.94 -7.16
N TYR A 13 -6.01 -9.31 -6.02
CA TYR A 13 -5.18 -8.12 -5.89
C TYR A 13 -3.87 -8.47 -5.21
N GLN A 14 -2.77 -7.90 -5.70
CA GLN A 14 -1.49 -7.90 -5.03
C GLN A 14 -1.15 -6.48 -4.60
N LEU A 15 -0.98 -6.33 -3.29
CA LEU A 15 -0.49 -5.12 -2.65
C LEU A 15 0.99 -5.34 -2.32
N GLN A 16 1.85 -4.45 -2.77
CA GLN A 16 3.30 -4.63 -2.67
C GLN A 16 3.96 -3.37 -2.11
N LEU A 17 4.73 -3.54 -1.05
CA LEU A 17 5.60 -2.50 -0.50
C LEU A 17 7.05 -2.83 -0.80
N GLN A 18 7.75 -1.86 -1.37
CA GLN A 18 9.15 -1.95 -1.73
C GLN A 18 9.89 -0.74 -1.18
N GLN A 19 11.14 -0.99 -0.79
CA GLN A 19 12.09 0.05 -0.42
C GLN A 19 13.25 0.00 -1.39
N GLN A 20 13.67 1.16 -1.86
CA GLN A 20 14.91 1.33 -2.62
C GLN A 20 15.64 2.55 -2.04
N HIS A 21 16.69 2.31 -1.25
CA HIS A 21 17.36 3.36 -0.46
C HIS A 21 16.36 4.14 0.41
N ASN A 22 16.27 5.45 0.18
CA ASN A 22 15.38 6.39 0.84
C ASN A 22 14.02 6.57 0.12
N GLN A 23 13.69 5.68 -0.82
CA GLN A 23 12.39 5.66 -1.49
C GLN A 23 11.56 4.46 -1.01
N VAL A 24 10.29 4.72 -0.70
CA VAL A 24 9.27 3.72 -0.44
C VAL A 24 8.25 3.73 -1.58
N SER A 25 7.97 2.57 -2.14
CA SER A 25 6.98 2.39 -3.20
C SER A 25 5.87 1.44 -2.74
N PHE A 26 4.62 1.85 -2.91
CA PHE A 26 3.43 1.01 -2.72
C PHE A 26 2.74 0.76 -4.07
N GLY A 27 2.78 -0.48 -4.53
CA GLY A 27 2.15 -0.93 -5.76
C GLY A 27 0.89 -1.75 -5.51
N ILE A 28 -0.11 -1.55 -6.35
CA ILE A 28 -1.36 -2.31 -6.39
C ILE A 28 -1.51 -2.85 -7.81
N THR A 29 -1.58 -4.17 -7.94
CA THR A 29 -1.90 -4.84 -9.19
C THR A 29 -3.10 -5.74 -9.00
N ALA A 30 -3.89 -5.94 -10.06
CA ALA A 30 -5.05 -6.82 -10.05
C ALA A 30 -4.94 -7.86 -11.17
N SER A 31 -5.49 -9.04 -10.96
CA SER A 31 -5.56 -10.10 -11.96
C SER A 31 -6.62 -9.86 -13.04
N ALA A 32 -7.51 -8.89 -12.82
CA ALA A 32 -8.56 -8.53 -13.78
C ALA A 32 -8.01 -7.54 -14.81
N THR A 33 -8.27 -7.82 -16.09
CA THR A 33 -7.78 -7.07 -17.26
C THR A 33 -8.19 -5.60 -17.30
N ASN A 34 -9.23 -5.20 -16.57
CA ASN A 34 -9.79 -3.84 -16.59
C ASN A 34 -9.48 -3.03 -15.33
N LEU A 35 -8.68 -3.56 -14.40
CA LEU A 35 -8.30 -2.84 -13.18
C LEU A 35 -6.91 -2.22 -13.35
N THR A 36 -6.87 -0.89 -13.38
CA THR A 36 -5.63 -0.13 -13.53
C THR A 36 -4.70 -0.39 -12.35
N ALA A 37 -3.47 -0.81 -12.65
CA ALA A 37 -2.41 -0.87 -11.64
C ALA A 37 -2.10 0.55 -11.14
N ALA A 38 -1.93 0.71 -9.83
CA ALA A 38 -1.59 1.99 -9.21
C ALA A 38 -0.26 1.85 -8.45
N THR A 39 0.60 2.86 -8.55
CA THR A 39 1.85 2.92 -7.78
C THR A 39 1.95 4.27 -7.10
N PHE A 40 2.23 4.25 -5.80
CA PHE A 40 2.48 5.42 -4.98
C PHE A 40 3.93 5.39 -4.53
N GLN A 41 4.60 6.54 -4.55
CA GLN A 41 6.00 6.65 -4.15
C GLN A 41 6.17 7.78 -3.15
N LEU A 42 7.05 7.55 -2.18
CA LEU A 42 7.48 8.51 -1.19
C LEU A 42 9.00 8.48 -1.12
N ASN A 43 9.62 9.64 -1.33
CA ASN A 43 11.03 9.84 -1.06
C ASN A 43 11.14 10.48 0.33
N VAL A 44 12.03 9.95 1.15
CA VAL A 44 12.31 10.45 2.50
C VAL A 44 13.78 10.86 2.61
N ASN A 45 14.12 11.53 3.70
CA ASN A 45 15.46 12.11 3.86
C ASN A 45 16.54 11.07 4.15
N ASP A 46 16.16 9.93 4.75
CA ASP A 46 17.10 8.88 5.12
C ASP A 46 16.52 7.46 4.96
N THR A 47 17.40 6.47 4.80
CA THR A 47 17.07 5.06 4.60
C THR A 47 16.39 4.44 5.84
N ASP A 48 16.73 4.87 7.05
CA ASP A 48 16.12 4.37 8.29
C ASP A 48 14.65 4.80 8.39
N ILE A 49 14.34 6.03 7.99
CA ILE A 49 12.96 6.53 7.90
C ILE A 49 12.19 5.71 6.85
N ALA A 50 12.80 5.43 5.70
CA ALA A 50 12.17 4.62 4.66
C ALA A 50 11.87 3.20 5.19
N HIS A 51 12.79 2.64 5.96
CA HIS A 51 12.62 1.32 6.58
C HIS A 51 11.48 1.29 7.60
N TYR A 52 11.41 2.31 8.48
CA TYR A 52 10.31 2.48 9.42
C TYR A 52 8.96 2.49 8.71
N PHE A 53 8.86 3.27 7.63
CA PHE A 53 7.64 3.41 6.86
C PHE A 53 7.19 2.12 6.17
N VAL A 54 8.14 1.38 5.58
CA VAL A 54 7.85 0.08 4.97
C VAL A 54 7.26 -0.88 6.00
N ASN A 55 7.83 -0.93 7.21
CA ASN A 55 7.35 -1.79 8.28
C ASN A 55 6.00 -1.33 8.84
N TYR A 56 5.80 0.00 8.98
CA TYR A 56 4.54 0.59 9.42
C TYR A 56 3.39 0.23 8.47
N LEU A 57 3.53 0.50 7.16
CA LEU A 57 2.50 0.10 6.19
C LEU A 57 2.38 -1.41 6.09
N GLY A 58 3.49 -2.15 6.15
CA GLY A 58 3.44 -3.61 6.13
C GLY A 58 2.56 -4.17 7.25
N THR A 59 2.66 -3.58 8.44
CA THR A 59 1.84 -3.93 9.59
C THR A 59 0.37 -3.56 9.38
N ILE A 60 0.08 -2.37 8.87
CA ILE A 60 -1.30 -1.98 8.51
C ILE A 60 -1.88 -2.95 7.48
N LEU A 61 -1.14 -3.26 6.42
CA LEU A 61 -1.60 -4.18 5.38
C LEU A 61 -1.94 -5.55 5.96
N ALA A 62 -1.10 -6.08 6.85
CA ALA A 62 -1.29 -7.38 7.48
C ALA A 62 -2.50 -7.40 8.43
N MET A 63 -2.78 -6.29 9.12
CA MET A 63 -3.92 -6.19 10.05
C MET A 63 -5.24 -5.91 9.35
N THR A 64 -5.21 -5.12 8.28
CA THR A 64 -6.44 -4.64 7.60
C THR A 64 -6.93 -5.63 6.54
N PHE A 65 -6.04 -6.25 5.78
CA PHE A 65 -6.42 -7.05 4.62
C PHE A 65 -6.32 -8.55 4.91
N GLN A 66 -7.47 -9.22 4.91
CA GLN A 66 -7.54 -10.66 4.95
C GLN A 66 -7.30 -11.26 3.57
N ARG A 67 -6.79 -12.49 3.51
CA ARG A 67 -6.53 -13.19 2.24
C ARG A 67 -7.79 -13.33 1.36
N LYS A 68 -8.97 -13.44 1.98
CA LYS A 68 -10.27 -13.44 1.29
C LYS A 68 -11.14 -12.35 1.88
N MET A 69 -11.69 -11.47 1.02
CA MET A 69 -12.56 -10.36 1.43
C MET A 69 -13.67 -10.16 0.41
N SER A 70 -14.78 -9.54 0.80
CA SER A 70 -15.76 -9.04 -0.17
C SER A 70 -15.20 -7.82 -0.92
N ASP A 71 -15.65 -7.61 -2.15
CA ASP A 71 -15.20 -6.47 -2.98
C ASP A 71 -15.44 -5.12 -2.30
N ALA A 72 -16.65 -4.91 -1.77
CA ALA A 72 -16.99 -3.65 -1.10
C ALA A 72 -16.12 -3.36 0.12
N ASN A 73 -15.83 -4.38 0.94
CA ASN A 73 -14.97 -4.22 2.11
C ASN A 73 -13.52 -3.97 1.70
N PHE A 74 -13.00 -4.75 0.74
CA PHE A 74 -11.65 -4.55 0.22
C PHE A 74 -11.46 -3.14 -0.34
N LEU A 75 -12.34 -2.71 -1.25
CA LEU A 75 -12.26 -1.40 -1.90
C LEU A 75 -12.41 -0.25 -0.89
N SER A 76 -13.31 -0.39 0.09
CA SER A 76 -13.47 0.62 1.15
C SER A 76 -12.21 0.75 2.01
N GLN A 77 -11.61 -0.36 2.44
CA GLN A 77 -10.38 -0.34 3.24
C GLN A 77 -9.18 0.16 2.42
N LEU A 78 -9.08 -0.24 1.16
CA LEU A 78 -8.05 0.24 0.24
C LEU A 78 -8.17 1.76 0.03
N GLN A 79 -9.39 2.26 -0.15
CA GLN A 79 -9.62 3.70 -0.29
C GLN A 79 -9.22 4.46 0.99
N LYS A 80 -9.51 3.92 2.18
CA LYS A 80 -9.06 4.52 3.45
C LYS A 80 -7.54 4.56 3.55
N LEU A 81 -6.85 3.47 3.20
CA LEU A 81 -5.39 3.42 3.18
C LEU A 81 -4.80 4.52 2.27
N ILE A 82 -5.35 4.65 1.05
CA ILE A 82 -4.85 5.63 0.07
C ILE A 82 -5.15 7.06 0.52
N THR A 83 -6.38 7.33 0.97
CA THR A 83 -6.83 8.70 1.28
C THR A 83 -6.36 9.21 2.63
N HIS A 84 -6.08 8.31 3.58
CA HIS A 84 -5.64 8.68 4.93
C HIS A 84 -4.15 8.42 5.12
N GLU A 85 -3.71 7.16 5.05
CA GLU A 85 -2.32 6.82 5.36
C GLU A 85 -1.34 7.37 4.32
N LEU A 86 -1.57 7.08 3.03
CA LEU A 86 -0.65 7.52 1.97
C LEU A 86 -0.70 9.04 1.73
N LYS A 87 -1.87 9.66 1.89
CA LYS A 87 -2.00 11.12 1.78
C LYS A 87 -1.32 11.83 2.95
N ASN A 88 -1.51 11.35 4.18
CA ASN A 88 -0.84 11.92 5.35
C ASN A 88 0.67 11.72 5.28
N TRP A 89 1.13 10.61 4.69
CA TRP A 89 2.54 10.40 4.37
C TRP A 89 3.10 11.45 3.40
N GLN A 90 2.37 11.76 2.32
CA GLN A 90 2.80 12.77 1.36
C GLN A 90 2.80 14.20 1.93
N SER A 91 1.86 14.53 2.82
CA SER A 91 1.74 15.88 3.39
C SER A 91 2.60 16.09 4.64
N GLY A 92 2.75 15.08 5.51
CA GLY A 92 3.44 15.20 6.80
C GLY A 92 4.96 15.39 6.70
N TYR A 93 5.56 14.98 5.58
CA TYR A 93 7.01 15.03 5.38
C TYR A 93 7.47 16.08 4.36
N GLN A 94 6.58 16.99 3.93
CA GLN A 94 7.01 18.23 3.27
C GLN A 94 7.73 19.20 4.22
N TYR A 95 7.77 18.91 5.52
CA TYR A 95 8.25 19.81 6.58
C TYR A 95 9.38 19.22 7.44
N LEU A 96 9.90 18.04 7.10
CA LEU A 96 11.05 17.40 7.75
C LEU A 96 12.16 17.18 6.74
#